data_AF-A0A227J820-F1
#
_entry.id   AF-A0A227J820-F1
#
_cell.length_a   1.000
_cell.length_b   1.000
_cell.length_c   1.000
_cell.angle_alpha   90.00
_cell.angle_beta   90.00
_cell.angle_gamma   90.00
#
_symmetry.space_group_name_H-M   'P 1'
#
loop_
_entity.id
_entity.type
_entity.pdbx_description
1 polymer ?
#
loop_
_entity_poly.entity_id
_entity_poly.type
_entity_poly.pdbx_seq_one_letter_code
_entity_poly.pdbx_strand_id
1 'polypeptide(L)'
;MKKRLLALGLVTILAGCGNDEVGDVSLGMFTMKDIKLNTLVDPEVPGVTCHVASIEADFSLADPSDSSISCRQTGEITPEMITKIDKSKSGEVVFKKSKSVFFKSMKIRRIYDPENQTLMYLSYSTK
;
A
#
# COMPACT_ATOMS: atom_id res chain seq x y z
N MET A 1 -22.00 -50.18 -23.79
CA MET A 1 -20.52 -50.10 -23.60
C MET A 1 -19.99 -48.87 -24.31
N LYS A 2 -19.39 -47.94 -23.56
CA LYS A 2 -18.16 -47.15 -23.87
C LYS A 2 -18.23 -45.78 -23.20
N LYS A 3 -17.62 -45.77 -22.01
CA LYS A 3 -17.22 -44.60 -21.22
C LYS A 3 -16.44 -43.64 -22.13
N ARG A 4 -16.82 -42.36 -22.15
CA ARG A 4 -15.90 -41.28 -22.52
C ARG A 4 -15.76 -40.35 -21.33
N LEU A 5 -14.86 -40.75 -20.42
CA LEU A 5 -14.11 -39.77 -19.64
C LEU A 5 -13.25 -38.99 -20.65
N LEU A 6 -13.27 -37.65 -20.62
CA LEU A 6 -12.10 -36.89 -21.02
C LEU A 6 -12.12 -35.49 -20.38
N ALA A 7 -11.16 -35.31 -19.47
CA ALA A 7 -10.44 -34.08 -19.12
C ALA A 7 -11.25 -32.84 -18.66
N LEU A 8 -11.50 -32.78 -17.35
CA LEU A 8 -11.71 -31.52 -16.64
C LEU A 8 -10.33 -30.82 -16.53
N GLY A 9 -10.05 -29.89 -17.46
CA GLY A 9 -8.84 -29.09 -17.45
C GLY A 9 -8.80 -28.18 -16.24
N LEU A 10 -7.89 -28.46 -15.31
CA LEU A 10 -7.59 -27.64 -14.15
C LEU A 10 -6.87 -26.36 -14.63
N VAL A 11 -7.62 -25.28 -14.84
CA VAL A 11 -7.05 -23.95 -15.08
C VAL A 11 -6.58 -23.42 -13.73
N THR A 12 -5.31 -23.67 -13.41
CA THR A 12 -4.63 -22.99 -12.29
C THR A 12 -4.43 -21.53 -12.69
N ILE A 13 -5.29 -20.66 -12.16
CA ILE A 13 -5.09 -19.21 -12.16
C ILE A 13 -3.88 -18.93 -11.27
N LEU A 14 -2.69 -18.84 -11.86
CA LEU A 14 -1.55 -18.18 -11.24
C LEU A 14 -1.87 -16.68 -11.20
N ALA A 15 -2.62 -16.26 -10.18
CA ALA A 15 -2.61 -14.87 -9.77
C ALA A 15 -1.21 -14.61 -9.22
N GLY A 16 -0.32 -14.09 -10.07
CA GLY A 16 0.99 -13.65 -9.65
C GLY A 16 0.82 -12.60 -8.57
N CYS A 17 1.44 -12.82 -7.40
CA CYS A 17 1.61 -11.78 -6.40
C CYS A 17 2.45 -10.68 -7.06
N GLY A 18 1.79 -9.60 -7.49
CA GLY A 18 2.48 -8.42 -7.96
C GLY A 18 3.33 -7.89 -6.81
N ASN A 19 4.64 -7.78 -7.03
CA ASN A 19 5.46 -6.99 -6.14
C ASN A 19 4.99 -5.54 -6.33
N ASP A 20 4.34 -4.99 -5.31
CA ASP A 20 3.93 -3.58 -5.27
C ASP A 20 5.14 -2.63 -5.23
N GLU A 21 6.36 -3.16 -5.23
CA GLU A 21 7.61 -2.41 -5.30
C GLU A 21 7.80 -1.83 -6.71
N VAL A 22 7.85 -0.50 -6.79
CA VAL A 22 8.10 0.24 -8.04
C VAL A 22 9.47 0.91 -8.07
N GLY A 23 10.24 0.80 -6.98
CA GLY A 23 11.57 1.37 -6.92
C GLY A 23 12.37 0.89 -5.73
N ASP A 24 13.67 0.86 -5.94
CA ASP A 24 14.67 0.48 -4.95
C ASP A 24 15.86 1.44 -5.07
N VAL A 25 16.16 2.13 -3.98
CA VAL A 25 17.29 3.07 -3.90
C VAL A 25 18.21 2.62 -2.78
N SER A 26 19.35 2.05 -3.15
CA SER A 26 20.32 1.60 -2.16
C SER A 26 21.02 2.77 -1.46
N LEU A 27 21.16 2.67 -0.14
CA LEU A 27 21.90 3.62 0.69
C LEU A 27 23.37 3.22 0.85
N GLY A 28 23.84 2.29 0.03
CA GLY A 28 25.24 1.89 -0.09
C GLY A 28 25.58 0.61 0.67
N MET A 29 26.57 -0.11 0.13
CA MET A 29 27.00 -1.43 0.60
C MET A 29 27.43 -1.48 2.07
N PHE A 30 27.83 -0.35 2.68
CA PHE A 30 28.22 -0.33 4.09
C PHE A 30 27.03 -0.19 5.05
N THR A 31 25.88 0.30 4.59
CA THR A 31 24.70 0.50 5.45
C THR A 31 23.77 -0.71 5.46
N MET A 32 23.82 -1.56 4.42
CA MET A 32 22.90 -2.68 4.19
C MET A 32 21.42 -2.25 4.31
N LYS A 33 21.14 -1.01 3.91
CA LYS A 33 19.82 -0.38 3.94
C LYS A 33 19.45 0.07 2.54
N ASP A 34 18.21 -0.19 2.18
CA ASP A 34 17.62 0.22 0.92
C ASP A 34 16.32 0.98 1.17
N ILE A 35 16.05 1.99 0.35
CA ILE A 35 14.74 2.66 0.34
C ILE A 35 13.88 1.96 -0.70
N LYS A 36 12.87 1.24 -0.23
CA LYS A 36 11.87 0.61 -1.09
C LYS A 36 10.69 1.54 -1.30
N LEU A 37 10.29 1.73 -2.55
CA LEU A 37 9.09 2.45 -2.96
C LEU A 37 8.00 1.44 -3.30
N ASN A 38 6.95 1.40 -2.48
CA ASN A 38 5.79 0.54 -2.72
C ASN A 38 4.59 1.38 -3.19
N THR A 39 3.85 0.88 -4.15
CA THR A 39 2.62 1.49 -4.63
C THR A 39 1.42 0.98 -3.84
N LEU A 40 0.48 1.89 -3.59
CA LEU A 40 -0.81 1.61 -2.98
C LEU A 40 -1.87 2.38 -3.77
N VAL A 41 -2.85 1.66 -4.30
CA VAL A 41 -4.08 2.28 -4.83
C VAL A 41 -5.09 2.35 -3.69
N ASP A 42 -5.74 3.50 -3.52
CA ASP A 42 -6.78 3.62 -2.52
C ASP A 42 -8.01 2.77 -2.91
N PRO A 43 -8.49 1.85 -2.05
CA PRO A 43 -9.59 0.95 -2.37
C PRO A 43 -10.93 1.64 -2.59
N GLU A 44 -11.20 2.75 -1.88
CA GLU A 44 -12.48 3.49 -1.97
C GLU A 44 -12.38 4.69 -2.91
N VAL A 45 -11.17 5.19 -3.16
CA VAL A 45 -10.90 6.25 -4.15
C VAL A 45 -9.82 5.80 -5.15
N PRO A 46 -10.13 4.86 -6.07
CA PRO A 46 -9.14 4.30 -7.01
C PRO A 46 -8.48 5.33 -7.94
N GLY A 47 -9.04 6.53 -8.06
CA GLY A 47 -8.43 7.67 -8.74
C GLY A 47 -7.18 8.23 -8.04
N VAL A 48 -6.83 7.75 -6.85
CA VAL A 48 -5.62 8.12 -6.11
C VAL A 48 -4.66 6.93 -6.02
N THR A 49 -3.42 7.17 -6.44
CA THR A 49 -2.31 6.25 -6.23
C THR A 49 -1.27 6.88 -5.32
N CYS A 50 -0.89 6.16 -4.28
CA CYS A 50 0.13 6.52 -3.32
C CYS A 50 1.41 5.71 -3.53
N HIS A 51 2.55 6.34 -3.31
CA HIS A 51 3.86 5.71 -3.29
C HIS A 51 4.46 5.93 -1.92
N VAL A 52 4.84 4.83 -1.27
CA VAL A 52 5.33 4.80 0.10
C VAL A 52 6.78 4.40 0.06
N ALA A 53 7.64 5.38 0.35
CA ALA A 53 9.05 5.15 0.57
C ALA A 53 9.25 4.67 2.00
N SER A 54 10.00 3.60 2.18
CA SER A 54 10.35 3.13 3.50
C SER A 54 11.72 2.50 3.51
N ILE A 55 12.49 2.75 4.57
CA ILE A 55 13.78 2.11 4.75
C ILE A 55 13.54 0.65 5.13
N GLU A 56 14.18 -0.24 4.37
CA GLU A 56 14.26 -1.67 4.65
C GLU A 56 15.74 -2.03 4.83
N ALA A 57 16.02 -2.99 5.70
CA ALA A 57 17.39 -3.40 6.02
C ALA A 57 17.42 -4.91 6.20
N ASP A 58 18.50 -5.52 5.73
CA ASP A 58 18.81 -6.89 6.07
C ASP A 58 18.98 -6.98 7.60
N PHE A 59 18.37 -7.99 8.23
CA PHE A 59 18.37 -8.22 9.69
C PHE A 59 17.46 -7.32 10.55
N SER A 60 16.42 -6.69 10.01
CA SER A 60 15.29 -6.19 10.82
C SER A 60 15.68 -5.10 11.84
N LEU A 61 16.65 -4.23 11.53
CA LEU A 61 17.02 -3.07 12.36
C LEU A 61 16.51 -1.72 11.82
N ALA A 62 15.81 -1.71 10.69
CA ALA A 62 15.21 -0.49 10.15
C ALA A 62 13.99 -0.08 10.99
N ASP A 63 13.95 1.17 11.46
CA ASP A 63 12.74 1.68 12.10
C ASP A 63 11.68 1.90 11.01
N PRO A 64 10.53 1.21 11.04
CA PRO A 64 9.46 1.42 10.08
C PRO A 64 8.84 2.82 10.14
N SER A 65 9.20 3.62 11.15
CA SER A 65 8.79 5.02 11.27
C SER A 65 9.52 5.94 10.28
N ASP A 66 10.69 5.53 9.77
CA ASP A 66 11.42 6.23 8.71
C ASP A 66 10.76 5.97 7.35
N SER A 67 9.65 6.66 7.13
CA SER A 67 8.83 6.53 5.92
C SER A 67 8.39 7.88 5.37
N SER A 68 8.16 7.91 4.07
CA SER A 68 7.55 9.03 3.36
C SER A 68 6.45 8.52 2.45
N ILE A 69 5.43 9.33 2.22
CA ILE A 69 4.32 8.99 1.34
C ILE A 69 4.05 10.14 0.37
N SER A 70 3.82 9.81 -0.89
CA SER A 70 3.37 10.75 -1.90
C SER A 70 2.19 10.17 -2.65
N CYS A 71 1.04 10.84 -2.58
CA CYS A 71 -0.16 10.45 -3.29
C CYS A 71 -0.45 11.42 -4.42
N ARG A 72 -0.85 10.88 -5.57
CA ARG A 72 -1.18 11.63 -6.77
C ARG A 72 -2.53 11.17 -7.29
N GLN A 73 -3.26 12.10 -7.88
CA GLN A 73 -4.44 11.77 -8.66
C GLN A 73 -3.98 11.12 -9.98
N THR A 74 -4.28 9.84 -10.13
CA THR A 74 -3.95 9.04 -11.31
C THR A 74 -5.19 8.67 -12.13
N GLY A 75 -6.38 8.99 -11.62
CA GLY A 75 -7.65 8.79 -12.30
C GLY A 75 -8.71 9.78 -11.81
N GLU A 76 -9.96 9.53 -12.20
CA GLU A 76 -11.09 10.37 -11.79
C GLU A 76 -11.43 10.15 -10.31
N ILE A 77 -11.70 11.23 -9.60
CA ILE A 77 -12.20 11.21 -8.21
C ILE A 77 -13.64 11.72 -8.26
N THR A 78 -14.58 10.79 -8.09
CA THR A 78 -16.01 11.08 -8.25
C THR A 78 -16.65 11.46 -6.92
N PRO A 79 -17.73 12.26 -6.91
CA PRO A 79 -18.48 12.55 -5.68
C PRO A 79 -18.96 11.28 -4.98
N GLU A 80 -19.34 10.25 -5.72
CA GLU A 80 -19.80 8.96 -5.19
C GLU A 80 -18.70 8.28 -4.36
N MET A 81 -17.44 8.32 -4.81
CA MET A 81 -16.29 7.83 -4.02
C MET A 81 -16.17 8.60 -2.70
N ILE A 82 -16.29 9.92 -2.74
CA ILE A 82 -16.20 10.79 -1.54
C ILE A 82 -17.37 10.57 -0.56
N THR A 83 -18.51 10.02 -1.00
CA THR A 83 -19.60 9.65 -0.08
C THR A 83 -19.32 8.39 0.74
N LYS A 84 -18.42 7.53 0.27
CA LYS A 84 -18.09 6.24 0.91
C LYS A 84 -17.00 6.34 1.98
N ILE A 85 -16.20 7.40 1.95
CA ILE A 85 -15.06 7.59 2.84
C ILE A 85 -15.45 8.17 4.20
N ASP A 86 -14.63 7.94 5.21
CA ASP A 86 -14.79 8.59 6.52
C ASP A 86 -14.37 10.07 6.45
N LYS A 87 -15.29 10.97 6.84
CA LYS A 87 -15.09 12.43 6.89
C LYS A 87 -14.79 12.95 8.29
N SER A 88 -14.65 12.05 9.28
CA SER A 88 -14.25 12.40 10.63
C SER A 88 -12.82 12.96 10.65
N LYS A 89 -12.49 13.72 11.71
CA LYS A 89 -11.12 14.22 11.92
C LYS A 89 -10.11 13.11 12.18
N SER A 90 -10.56 11.94 12.64
CA SER A 90 -9.71 10.76 12.72
C SER A 90 -9.45 10.15 11.36
N GLY A 91 -10.37 10.23 10.40
CA GLY A 91 -10.26 9.53 9.13
C GLY A 91 -10.13 8.01 9.31
N GLU A 92 -9.62 7.32 8.29
CA GLU A 92 -9.63 5.85 8.22
C GLU A 92 -8.29 5.25 7.79
N VAL A 93 -7.99 4.04 8.27
CA VAL A 93 -6.79 3.31 7.87
C VAL A 93 -7.07 2.56 6.58
N VAL A 94 -6.47 3.02 5.48
CA VAL A 94 -6.65 2.43 4.14
C VAL A 94 -5.64 1.32 3.85
N PHE A 95 -4.52 1.28 4.60
CA PHE A 95 -3.50 0.25 4.44
C PHE A 95 -2.76 -0.02 5.74
N LYS A 96 -2.35 -1.28 5.93
CA LYS A 96 -1.54 -1.72 7.06
C LYS A 96 -0.54 -2.79 6.58
N LYS A 97 0.75 -2.55 6.81
CA LYS A 97 1.82 -3.54 6.58
C LYS A 97 2.55 -3.81 7.88
N SER A 98 2.68 -5.08 8.25
CA SER A 98 3.50 -5.49 9.39
C SER A 98 4.97 -5.38 9.01
N LYS A 99 5.79 -4.76 9.86
CA LYS A 99 7.25 -4.73 9.70
C LYS A 99 7.90 -5.45 10.89
N SER A 100 8.84 -6.34 10.58
CA SER A 100 9.37 -7.38 11.48
C SER A 100 10.10 -6.86 12.74
N VAL A 101 10.44 -5.56 12.81
CA VAL A 101 11.22 -4.98 13.91
C VAL A 101 10.29 -4.67 15.10
N PHE A 102 10.24 -5.54 16.10
CA PHE A 102 9.47 -5.36 17.36
C PHE A 102 7.94 -5.21 17.21
N PHE A 103 7.29 -6.00 16.34
CA PHE A 103 5.83 -5.99 16.11
C PHE A 103 5.23 -4.67 15.60
N LYS A 104 6.07 -3.72 15.17
CA LYS A 104 5.59 -2.45 14.63
C LYS A 104 4.79 -2.67 13.34
N SER A 105 3.71 -1.92 13.20
CA SER A 105 2.87 -1.91 11.98
C SER A 105 2.88 -0.52 11.37
N MET A 106 3.28 -0.43 10.10
CA MET A 106 3.11 0.76 9.29
C MET A 106 1.65 0.85 8.86
N LYS A 107 1.06 2.02 9.02
CA LYS A 107 -0.33 2.33 8.66
C LYS A 107 -0.35 3.54 7.76
N ILE A 108 -1.27 3.54 6.80
CA ILE A 108 -1.59 4.72 6.01
C ILE A 108 -3.02 5.08 6.31
N ARG A 109 -3.22 6.33 6.73
CA ARG A 109 -4.51 6.87 7.10
C ARG A 109 -4.92 7.96 6.14
N ARG A 110 -6.11 7.80 5.57
CA ARG A 110 -6.75 8.82 4.74
C ARG A 110 -7.54 9.75 5.64
N ILE A 111 -7.38 11.05 5.40
CA ILE A 111 -8.13 12.11 6.07
C ILE A 111 -8.70 13.01 4.97
N TYR A 112 -10.01 13.25 5.02
CA TYR A 112 -10.66 14.20 4.15
C TYR A 112 -10.70 15.57 4.81
N ASP A 113 -10.19 16.59 4.12
CA ASP A 113 -10.38 17.98 4.51
C ASP A 113 -11.57 18.56 3.74
N PRO A 114 -12.73 18.75 4.41
CA PRO A 114 -13.93 19.25 3.75
C PRO A 114 -13.82 20.71 3.33
N GLU A 115 -12.97 21.52 3.97
CA GLU A 115 -12.83 22.95 3.67
C GLU A 115 -12.10 23.15 2.34
N ASN A 116 -11.01 22.42 2.14
CA ASN A 116 -10.21 22.50 0.91
C ASN A 116 -10.58 21.43 -0.14
N GLN A 117 -11.54 20.55 0.17
CA GLN A 117 -11.92 19.39 -0.65
C GLN A 117 -10.74 18.48 -1.05
N THR A 118 -9.81 18.27 -0.11
CA THR A 118 -8.59 17.48 -0.37
C THR A 118 -8.56 16.16 0.39
N LEU A 119 -7.95 15.16 -0.25
CA LEU A 119 -7.60 13.88 0.37
C LEU A 119 -6.15 13.92 0.83
N MET A 120 -5.94 13.83 2.14
CA MET A 120 -4.63 13.74 2.75
C MET A 120 -4.35 12.30 3.15
N TYR A 121 -3.09 11.88 3.00
CA TYR A 121 -2.65 10.54 3.37
C TYR A 121 -1.45 10.65 4.30
N LEU A 122 -1.57 10.05 5.48
CA LEU A 122 -0.55 10.05 6.51
C LEU A 122 0.04 8.66 6.66
N SER A 123 1.34 8.51 6.40
CA SER A 123 2.11 7.32 6.77
C SER A 123 2.63 7.47 8.20
N TYR A 124 2.37 6.47 9.04
CA TYR A 124 2.88 6.43 10.41
C TYR A 124 3.00 4.99 10.90
N SER A 125 3.86 4.77 11.89
CA SER A 125 4.07 3.46 12.51
C SER A 125 3.53 3.42 13.93
N THR A 126 2.90 2.32 14.30
CA THR A 126 2.51 2.05 15.69
C THR A 126 3.21 0.80 16.21
N LYS A 127 3.50 0.78 17.51
CA LYS A 127 3.95 -0.43 18.22
C LYS A 127 2.82 -1.45 18.34
#